data_AF-I2H8T2-F1
#
_entry.id   AF-I2H8T2-F1
#
_cell.length_a   1.000
_cell.length_b   1.000
_cell.length_c   1.000
_cell.angle_alpha   90.00
_cell.angle_beta   90.00
_cell.angle_gamma   90.00
#
_symmetry.space_group_name_H-M   'P 1'
#
loop_
_entity.id
_entity.type
_entity.pdbx_description
1 polymer ?
#
loop_
_entity_poly.entity_id
_entity_poly.type
_entity_poly.pdbx_seq_one_letter_code
_entity_poly.pdbx_strand_id
1 'polypeptide(L)'
;MDVNRFLALPFSVRKLIYSCLDYKFFNIDLPRTDALKEENLDLNVKHNQKRQKTYRAELYRLFADYLHVFEHTPNLIDTWINYSPWLKYDAIILDCLRLNYSYDSEIIGQLDCIILENKGKIGYFDKTGMLQVWYGLGEYRKLIVSNSIGNRKDIMLGDINDFNVRLNMELFEMSTMKKLLEYLHRRNKLNIISELKFYDPDIDECSNETKHEDTRVNKQKILENFHKKKLRDSFYDISDTNIELVGEYLNRMLRLTNINIQGEKYVEILANGDGKINPINHTIRNRVNTLIIEKIEKLSYYTKSSYEHWRSLKSLYLHNIRYLDLNELTVPKTCELLNIRNIENMTWWNLGLDISTLTSAMWNIKCCTNFNPIRIKNECKTCGHMKFNILFFRQNEEKNTSKEALQLKNIRKKCKNQIHEKIRSIRIIELVNVRAFRKKLPCIVVPKNMLLQNRLKFSNIPKDIEVYTI
;
A
#
# COMPACT_ATOMS: atom_id res chain seq x y z
N MET A 1 8.33 19.88 26.85
CA MET A 1 7.31 20.33 25.86
C MET A 1 6.13 20.91 26.64
N ASP A 2 5.60 22.06 26.23
CA ASP A 2 4.34 22.58 26.79
C ASP A 2 3.16 21.98 26.02
N VAL A 3 2.51 20.99 26.64
CA VAL A 3 1.41 20.22 26.06
C VAL A 3 0.19 21.10 25.79
N ASN A 4 -0.15 22.01 26.71
CA ASN A 4 -1.34 22.85 26.58
C ASN A 4 -1.18 23.83 25.43
N ARG A 5 0.00 24.45 25.31
CA ARG A 5 0.30 25.36 24.21
C ARG A 5 0.26 24.65 22.85
N PHE A 6 0.73 23.40 22.78
CA PHE A 6 0.66 22.60 21.57
C PHE A 6 -0.78 22.22 21.21
N LEU A 7 -1.57 21.72 22.17
CA LEU A 7 -2.96 21.32 21.94
C LEU A 7 -3.89 22.50 21.60
N ALA A 8 -3.50 23.72 21.98
CA ALA A 8 -4.17 24.95 21.57
C ALA A 8 -3.97 25.30 20.08
N LEU A 9 -3.03 24.66 19.38
CA LEU A 9 -2.81 24.89 17.95
C LEU A 9 -3.97 24.34 17.10
N PRO A 10 -4.25 24.94 15.92
CA PRO A 10 -5.26 24.43 14.99
C PRO A 10 -5.00 22.99 14.55
N PHE A 11 -6.08 22.24 14.27
CA PHE A 11 -6.00 20.84 13.84
C PHE A 11 -5.16 20.63 12.57
N SER A 12 -5.15 21.59 11.64
CA SER A 12 -4.35 21.52 10.42
C SER A 12 -2.85 21.51 10.70
N VAL A 13 -2.40 22.34 11.66
CA VAL A 13 -0.99 22.41 12.08
C VAL A 13 -0.60 21.12 12.78
N ARG A 14 -1.43 20.64 13.72
CA ARG A 14 -1.16 19.39 14.44
C ARG A 14 -1.14 18.17 13.51
N LYS A 15 -2.06 18.10 12.54
CA LYS A 15 -2.05 17.04 11.50
C LYS A 15 -0.70 16.99 10.79
N LEU A 16 -0.19 18.13 10.32
CA LEU A 16 1.11 18.19 9.64
C LEU A 16 2.26 17.77 10.55
N ILE A 17 2.26 18.23 11.81
CA ILE A 17 3.29 17.84 12.79
C ILE A 17 3.27 16.33 13.00
N TYR A 18 2.10 15.74 13.25
CA TYR A 18 1.97 14.30 13.45
C TYR A 18 2.38 13.48 12.22
N SER A 19 2.05 13.95 11.01
CA SER A 19 2.53 13.33 9.77
C SER A 19 4.06 13.39 9.61
N CYS A 20 4.74 14.35 10.26
CA CYS A 20 6.19 14.47 10.25
C CYS A 20 6.91 13.69 11.37
N LEU A 21 6.20 13.15 12.36
CA LEU A 21 6.80 12.36 13.45
C LEU A 21 7.22 10.93 13.04
N ASP A 22 7.18 10.64 11.73
CA ASP A 22 7.53 9.35 11.13
C ASP A 22 6.94 8.16 11.89
N TYR A 23 5.68 8.29 12.34
CA TYR A 23 4.91 7.19 12.94
C TYR A 23 5.47 6.69 14.29
N LYS A 24 6.45 7.39 14.88
CA LYS A 24 7.06 7.03 16.16
C LYS A 24 6.55 7.93 17.28
N PHE A 25 6.00 7.33 18.33
CA PHE A 25 5.69 8.03 19.58
C PHE A 25 6.79 7.86 20.63
N PHE A 26 7.67 6.90 20.40
CA PHE A 26 8.76 6.56 21.29
C PHE A 26 10.10 6.96 20.68
N ASN A 27 10.89 7.70 21.46
CA ASN A 27 12.22 8.15 21.04
C ASN A 27 13.27 7.09 21.34
N ILE A 28 13.11 5.91 20.74
CA ILE A 28 14.19 4.91 20.71
C ILE A 28 14.39 4.52 19.26
N ASP A 29 15.56 4.88 18.75
CA ASP A 29 15.98 4.46 17.44
C ASP A 29 16.44 3.01 17.52
N LEU A 30 15.60 2.13 16.97
CA LEU A 30 16.06 0.84 16.51
C LEU A 30 17.16 1.08 15.46
N PRO A 31 18.34 0.43 15.58
CA PRO A 31 19.34 0.50 14.54
C PRO A 31 18.69 0.07 13.22
N ARG A 32 18.89 0.87 12.16
CA ARG A 32 18.35 0.54 10.83
C ARG A 32 18.81 -0.88 10.46
N THR A 33 17.95 -1.67 9.83
CA THR A 33 18.28 -3.04 9.40
C THR A 33 19.55 -3.11 8.53
N ASP A 34 19.90 -2.02 7.84
CA ASP A 34 21.14 -1.90 7.08
C ASP A 34 22.39 -1.69 7.97
N ALA A 35 22.23 -1.12 9.17
CA ALA A 35 23.30 -0.88 10.15
C ALA A 35 23.59 -2.10 11.05
N LEU A 36 22.69 -3.10 11.10
CA LEU A 36 22.93 -4.37 11.81
C LEU A 36 24.05 -5.22 11.18
N LYS A 37 24.56 -4.83 9.99
CA LYS A 37 25.69 -5.49 9.34
C LYS A 37 27.06 -4.94 9.73
N GLU A 38 27.10 -3.77 10.37
CA GLU A 38 28.33 -3.08 10.73
C GLU A 38 28.12 -2.37 12.08
N GLU A 39 28.20 -3.09 13.20
CA GLU A 39 28.77 -2.58 14.47
C GLU A 39 28.65 -3.60 15.61
N ASN A 40 29.71 -3.65 16.43
CA ASN A 40 29.78 -4.41 17.67
C ASN A 40 28.68 -3.91 18.63
N LEU A 41 27.67 -4.74 18.88
CA LEU A 41 26.68 -4.49 19.93
C LEU A 41 27.40 -4.39 21.29
N ASP A 42 27.49 -3.18 21.83
CA ASP A 42 28.01 -2.91 23.17
C ASP A 42 27.09 -3.52 24.23
N LEU A 43 27.34 -4.79 24.54
CA LEU A 43 26.72 -5.56 25.60
C LEU A 43 27.36 -5.21 26.95
N ASN A 44 27.14 -4.01 27.47
CA ASN A 44 27.53 -3.73 28.85
C ASN A 44 26.70 -2.64 29.52
N VAL A 45 25.70 -3.05 30.32
CA VAL A 45 25.22 -2.23 31.44
C VAL A 45 24.86 -3.12 32.63
N LYS A 46 25.38 -2.74 33.81
CA LYS A 46 25.09 -3.34 35.12
C LYS A 46 23.64 -3.03 35.55
N HIS A 47 22.79 -4.05 35.67
CA HIS A 47 21.43 -3.90 36.18
C HIS A 47 21.36 -4.00 37.71
N ASN A 48 21.32 -2.85 38.38
CA ASN A 48 20.98 -2.74 39.80
C ASN A 48 19.51 -2.32 39.97
N GLN A 49 18.59 -3.26 40.26
CA GLN A 49 17.35 -3.04 41.04
C GLN A 49 16.56 -4.37 41.22
N LYS A 50 16.69 -5.01 42.40
CA LYS A 50 16.07 -6.33 42.70
C LYS A 50 14.53 -6.31 42.82
N ARG A 51 13.90 -5.17 43.13
CA ARG A 51 12.45 -5.07 43.42
C ARG A 51 11.57 -4.81 42.17
N GLN A 52 12.16 -4.34 41.07
CA GLN A 52 11.47 -4.12 39.79
C GLN A 52 11.45 -5.36 38.88
N LYS A 53 12.20 -6.42 39.22
CA LYS A 53 12.32 -7.62 38.38
C LYS A 53 10.99 -8.36 38.18
N THR A 54 10.17 -8.49 39.23
CA THR A 54 8.91 -9.28 39.14
C THR A 54 7.86 -8.58 38.29
N TYR A 55 7.61 -7.28 38.52
CA TYR A 55 6.66 -6.49 37.72
C TYR A 55 7.09 -6.40 36.25
N ARG A 56 8.40 -6.23 36.00
CA ARG A 56 8.95 -6.23 34.63
C ARG A 56 8.80 -7.59 33.97
N ALA A 57 9.05 -8.68 34.68
CA ALA A 57 8.85 -10.02 34.14
C ALA A 57 7.38 -10.30 33.82
N GLU A 58 6.45 -9.83 34.64
CA GLU A 58 5.00 -9.96 34.38
C GLU A 58 4.55 -9.16 33.15
N LEU A 59 4.97 -7.89 33.04
CA LEU A 59 4.67 -7.07 31.86
C LEU A 59 5.32 -7.65 30.61
N TYR A 60 6.58 -8.06 30.68
CA TYR A 60 7.26 -8.68 29.55
C TYR A 60 6.50 -9.91 29.06
N ARG A 61 6.14 -10.81 29.98
CA ARG A 61 5.37 -12.02 29.67
C ARG A 61 4.03 -11.70 29.00
N LEU A 62 3.40 -10.59 29.38
CA LEU A 62 2.13 -10.17 28.77
C LEU A 62 2.29 -9.73 27.30
N PHE A 63 3.42 -9.11 26.95
CA PHE A 63 3.68 -8.56 25.62
C PHE A 63 4.69 -9.38 24.80
N ALA A 64 5.10 -10.55 25.29
CA ALA A 64 6.15 -11.37 24.68
C ALA A 64 5.90 -11.62 23.19
N ASP A 65 4.67 -11.99 22.81
CA ASP A 65 4.27 -12.23 21.42
C ASP A 65 4.56 -11.04 20.49
N TYR A 66 4.59 -9.81 21.01
CA TYR A 66 4.82 -8.58 20.25
C TYR A 66 6.22 -7.99 20.43
N LEU A 67 6.96 -8.39 21.47
CA LEU A 67 8.27 -7.82 21.81
C LEU A 67 9.44 -8.76 21.53
N HIS A 68 9.20 -10.07 21.39
CA HIS A 68 10.27 -11.07 21.26
C HIS A 68 11.22 -10.79 20.07
N VAL A 69 10.71 -10.21 18.98
CA VAL A 69 11.50 -9.82 17.78
C VAL A 69 12.63 -8.84 18.14
N PHE A 70 12.47 -8.08 19.24
CA PHE A 70 13.42 -7.08 19.71
C PHE A 70 14.35 -7.57 20.82
N GLU A 71 14.34 -8.87 21.17
CA GLU A 71 15.19 -9.44 22.23
C GLU A 71 16.69 -9.24 21.99
N HIS A 72 17.10 -9.09 20.72
CA HIS A 72 18.48 -8.77 20.35
C HIS A 72 18.95 -7.41 20.91
N THR A 73 18.04 -6.53 21.33
CA THR A 73 18.34 -5.24 21.98
C THR A 73 17.62 -5.14 23.34
N PRO A 74 18.13 -5.78 24.41
CA PRO A 74 17.41 -5.86 25.70
C PRO A 74 17.17 -4.49 26.35
N ASN A 75 18.07 -3.52 26.15
CA ASN A 75 17.91 -2.15 26.64
C ASN A 75 16.66 -1.46 26.07
N LEU A 76 16.29 -1.78 24.82
CA LEU A 76 15.09 -1.27 24.18
C LEU A 76 13.84 -1.79 24.90
N ILE A 77 13.78 -3.10 25.18
CA ILE A 77 12.66 -3.73 25.88
C ILE A 77 12.51 -3.15 27.29
N ASP A 78 13.62 -3.03 28.03
CA ASP A 78 13.60 -2.47 29.37
C ASP A 78 13.06 -1.03 29.37
N THR A 79 13.50 -0.23 28.41
CA THR A 79 13.02 1.15 28.28
C THR A 79 11.54 1.15 27.87
N TRP A 80 11.14 0.33 26.90
CA TRP A 80 9.75 0.20 26.48
C TRP A 80 8.83 -0.14 27.66
N ILE A 81 9.17 -1.14 28.47
CA ILE A 81 8.38 -1.57 29.63
C ILE A 81 8.18 -0.42 30.64
N ASN A 82 9.19 0.43 30.82
CA ASN A 82 9.11 1.54 31.77
C ASN A 82 8.18 2.67 31.29
N TYR A 83 8.11 2.92 29.99
CA TYR A 83 7.40 4.08 29.44
C TYR A 83 6.03 3.75 28.83
N SER A 84 5.87 2.58 28.23
CA SER A 84 4.69 2.23 27.44
C SER A 84 3.36 2.29 28.22
N PRO A 85 3.28 1.98 29.54
CA PRO A 85 2.03 2.13 30.29
C PRO A 85 1.55 3.58 30.42
N TRP A 86 2.49 4.53 30.47
CA TRP A 86 2.20 5.96 30.58
C TRP A 86 1.91 6.58 29.22
N LEU A 87 2.63 6.11 28.20
CA LEU A 87 2.52 6.59 26.82
C LEU A 87 1.08 6.49 26.29
N LYS A 88 0.38 5.41 26.65
CA LYS A 88 -1.04 5.20 26.34
C LYS A 88 -1.97 6.33 26.83
N TYR A 89 -1.63 7.02 27.91
CA TYR A 89 -2.47 8.09 28.49
C TYR A 89 -1.91 9.49 28.22
N ASP A 90 -0.87 9.60 27.42
CA ASP A 90 -0.29 10.87 27.03
C ASP A 90 -1.28 11.70 26.19
N ALA A 91 -1.43 12.98 26.56
CA ALA A 91 -2.41 13.86 25.93
C ALA A 91 -2.10 14.15 24.46
N ILE A 92 -0.83 14.18 24.07
CA ILE A 92 -0.38 14.38 22.69
C ILE A 92 -0.73 13.15 21.85
N ILE A 93 -0.59 11.94 22.41
CA ILE A 93 -0.89 10.69 21.70
C ILE A 93 -2.40 10.49 21.55
N LEU A 94 -3.16 10.75 22.62
CA LEU A 94 -4.62 10.71 22.54
C LEU A 94 -5.15 11.71 21.50
N ASP A 95 -4.54 12.89 21.42
CA ASP A 95 -4.89 13.87 20.38
C ASP A 95 -4.52 13.41 18.97
N CYS A 96 -3.33 12.83 18.79
CA CYS A 96 -2.92 12.24 17.52
C CYS A 96 -3.90 11.16 17.05
N LEU A 97 -4.33 10.27 17.96
CA LEU A 97 -5.29 9.21 17.67
C LEU A 97 -6.69 9.76 17.31
N ARG A 98 -7.15 10.83 17.98
CA ARG A 98 -8.42 11.52 17.67
C ARG A 98 -8.39 12.15 16.29
N LEU A 99 -7.28 12.81 15.94
CA LEU A 99 -7.10 13.34 14.60
C LEU A 99 -6.99 12.22 13.58
N ASN A 100 -6.24 11.15 13.86
CA ASN A 100 -6.13 10.00 12.97
C ASN A 100 -7.51 9.41 12.68
N TYR A 101 -8.34 9.25 13.70
CA TYR A 101 -9.73 8.81 13.57
C TYR A 101 -10.57 9.78 12.73
N SER A 102 -10.43 11.09 12.96
CA SER A 102 -11.20 12.13 12.24
C SER A 102 -10.82 12.26 10.76
N TYR A 103 -9.64 11.77 10.38
CA TYR A 103 -9.13 11.76 9.00
C TYR A 103 -8.98 10.32 8.48
N ASP A 104 -9.87 9.40 8.86
CA ASP A 104 -9.94 8.04 8.30
C ASP A 104 -8.61 7.27 8.26
N SER A 105 -7.81 7.38 9.32
CA SER A 105 -6.51 6.73 9.46
C SER A 105 -5.40 7.27 8.53
N GLU A 106 -5.54 8.46 7.95
CA GLU A 106 -4.53 9.07 7.06
C GLU A 106 -3.21 9.47 7.74
N ILE A 107 -3.23 9.76 9.05
CA ILE A 107 -2.09 10.40 9.74
C ILE A 107 -1.04 9.36 10.10
N ILE A 108 -1.42 8.39 10.93
CA ILE A 108 -0.52 7.33 11.42
C ILE A 108 -0.82 5.96 10.80
N GLY A 109 -1.85 5.84 9.96
CA GLY A 109 -2.27 4.56 9.40
C GLY A 109 -3.32 3.85 10.27
N GLN A 110 -3.64 2.62 9.86
CA GLN A 110 -4.62 1.78 10.56
C GLN A 110 -4.07 1.25 11.88
N LEU A 111 -4.97 1.12 12.85
CA LEU A 111 -4.70 0.38 14.08
C LEU A 111 -4.97 -1.11 13.85
N ASP A 112 -4.28 -1.97 14.59
CA ASP A 112 -4.37 -3.42 14.47
C ASP A 112 -5.17 -4.03 15.62
N CYS A 113 -5.98 -5.05 15.33
CA CYS A 113 -6.49 -5.94 16.36
C CYS A 113 -5.31 -6.69 16.98
N ILE A 114 -5.28 -6.78 18.31
CA ILE A 114 -4.31 -7.57 19.08
C ILE A 114 -5.05 -8.37 20.16
N ILE A 115 -4.38 -9.34 20.76
CA ILE A 115 -4.91 -10.06 21.92
C ILE A 115 -3.93 -9.95 23.08
N LEU A 116 -4.46 -9.53 24.23
CA LEU A 116 -3.69 -9.42 25.46
C LEU A 116 -4.57 -9.96 26.59
N GLU A 117 -4.06 -10.88 27.40
CA GLU A 117 -4.80 -11.54 28.49
C GLU A 117 -6.09 -12.23 28.02
N ASN A 118 -6.04 -12.87 26.84
CA ASN A 118 -7.21 -13.49 26.17
C ASN A 118 -8.36 -12.50 25.87
N LYS A 119 -8.09 -11.19 25.83
CA LYS A 119 -9.05 -10.16 25.46
C LYS A 119 -8.57 -9.45 24.20
N GLY A 120 -9.48 -9.29 23.24
CA GLY A 120 -9.25 -8.46 22.06
C GLY A 120 -9.05 -6.99 22.46
N LYS A 121 -7.93 -6.42 22.03
CA LYS A 121 -7.56 -5.01 22.20
C LYS A 121 -7.21 -4.42 20.83
N ILE A 122 -7.07 -3.10 20.76
CA ILE A 122 -6.59 -2.39 19.56
C ILE A 122 -5.17 -1.91 19.88
N GLY A 123 -4.22 -2.19 19.00
CA GLY A 123 -2.83 -1.78 19.09
C GLY A 123 -2.44 -0.86 17.93
N TYR A 124 -1.48 0.02 18.19
CA TYR A 124 -0.77 0.77 17.15
C TYR A 124 0.67 0.28 17.09
N PHE A 125 1.11 -0.13 15.90
CA PHE A 125 2.49 -0.50 15.62
C PHE A 125 3.13 0.58 14.77
N ASP A 126 4.38 0.93 15.08
CA ASP A 126 5.15 1.82 14.21
C ASP A 126 5.65 1.09 12.95
N LYS A 127 6.39 1.80 12.09
CA LYS A 127 7.00 1.23 10.88
C LYS A 127 8.01 0.12 11.13
N THR A 128 8.55 0.02 12.34
CA THR A 128 9.50 -1.04 12.72
C THR A 128 8.80 -2.29 13.23
N GLY A 129 7.47 -2.25 13.39
CA GLY A 129 6.68 -3.33 13.95
C GLY A 129 6.65 -3.34 15.48
N MET A 130 7.13 -2.29 16.15
CA MET A 130 7.07 -2.20 17.60
C MET A 130 5.70 -1.69 18.05
N LEU A 131 5.06 -2.39 19.00
CA LEU A 131 3.81 -1.95 19.61
C LEU A 131 4.05 -0.67 20.41
N GLN A 132 3.39 0.43 20.04
CA GLN A 132 3.56 1.73 20.69
C GLN A 132 2.49 1.96 21.77
N VAL A 133 1.21 1.75 21.42
CA VAL A 133 0.07 1.93 22.34
C VAL A 133 -1.00 0.88 22.11
N TRP A 134 -1.78 0.58 23.16
CA TRP A 134 -2.89 -0.37 23.10
C TRP A 134 -4.08 0.05 23.96
N TYR A 135 -5.29 -0.27 23.52
CA TYR A 135 -6.53 0.07 24.24
C TYR A 135 -7.53 -1.07 24.21
N GLY A 136 -8.30 -1.22 25.29
CA GLY A 136 -9.52 -2.03 25.21
C GLY A 136 -10.55 -1.36 24.30
N LEU A 137 -11.43 -2.14 23.65
CA LEU A 137 -12.45 -1.59 22.73
C LEU A 137 -13.31 -0.48 23.36
N GLY A 138 -13.76 -0.69 24.61
CA GLY A 138 -14.56 0.30 25.33
C GLY A 138 -13.76 1.54 25.75
N GLU A 139 -12.49 1.34 26.07
CA GLU A 139 -11.57 2.42 26.44
C GLU A 139 -11.24 3.30 25.25
N TYR A 140 -10.88 2.70 24.10
CA TYR A 140 -10.65 3.43 22.85
C TYR A 140 -11.88 4.25 22.45
N ARG A 141 -13.07 3.64 22.55
CA ARG A 141 -14.32 4.35 22.27
C ARG A 141 -14.49 5.57 23.16
N LYS A 142 -14.27 5.42 24.47
CA LYS A 142 -14.44 6.50 25.45
C LYS A 142 -13.42 7.62 25.25
N LEU A 143 -12.14 7.28 25.06
CA LEU A 143 -11.06 8.26 25.03
C LEU A 143 -10.92 8.96 23.68
N ILE A 144 -11.15 8.23 22.59
CA ILE A 144 -10.89 8.68 21.21
C ILE A 144 -12.21 9.00 20.49
N VAL A 145 -13.08 7.99 20.31
CA VAL A 145 -14.28 8.12 19.46
C VAL A 145 -15.28 9.12 20.03
N SER A 146 -15.72 8.94 21.28
CA SER A 146 -16.73 9.78 21.93
C SER A 146 -16.33 11.24 22.03
N ASN A 147 -15.03 11.52 22.21
CA ASN A 147 -14.52 12.89 22.30
C ASN A 147 -14.30 13.54 20.93
N SER A 148 -14.22 12.75 19.85
CA SER A 148 -14.05 13.26 18.48
C SER A 148 -15.40 13.64 17.83
N ILE A 149 -16.50 13.04 18.29
CA ILE A 149 -17.85 13.19 17.68
C ILE A 149 -18.59 14.47 18.14
N GLY A 150 -17.97 15.29 19.02
CA GLY A 150 -18.53 16.52 19.62
C GLY A 150 -19.85 17.04 19.04
N ASN A 151 -20.95 16.87 19.78
CA ASN A 151 -22.30 17.41 19.49
C ASN A 151 -22.83 17.28 18.04
N ARG A 152 -22.34 16.33 17.22
CA ARG A 152 -22.99 16.01 15.93
C ARG A 152 -24.24 15.17 16.18
N LYS A 153 -25.34 15.82 16.57
CA LYS A 153 -26.68 15.22 16.69
C LYS A 153 -27.26 14.73 15.35
N ASP A 154 -26.60 15.02 14.23
CA ASP A 154 -27.07 14.65 12.89
C ASP A 154 -26.60 13.26 12.41
N ILE A 155 -25.79 12.53 13.20
CA ILE A 155 -25.52 11.12 12.93
C ILE A 155 -26.67 10.31 13.55
N MET A 156 -27.78 10.24 12.80
CA MET A 156 -28.92 9.37 13.04
C MET A 156 -28.46 7.95 13.39
N LEU A 157 -28.65 7.57 14.65
CA LEU A 157 -29.08 6.27 15.24
C LEU A 157 -28.81 4.90 14.54
N GLY A 158 -27.93 4.80 13.52
CA GLY A 158 -27.67 3.56 12.77
C GLY A 158 -26.26 2.99 12.89
N ASP A 159 -25.22 3.82 13.02
CA ASP A 159 -23.83 3.37 12.83
C ASP A 159 -22.89 3.77 13.97
N ILE A 160 -23.14 3.29 15.19
CA ILE A 160 -22.15 3.40 16.30
C ILE A 160 -21.04 2.31 16.18
N ASN A 161 -20.88 1.82 14.94
CA ASN A 161 -19.90 0.94 14.33
C ASN A 161 -18.43 1.36 14.25
N ASP A 162 -18.13 2.65 14.44
CA ASP A 162 -17.11 3.42 13.68
C ASP A 162 -15.61 3.06 13.85
N PHE A 163 -15.26 1.86 14.30
CA PHE A 163 -13.87 1.46 14.32
C PHE A 163 -13.37 1.18 12.90
N ASN A 164 -12.27 1.82 12.51
CA ASN A 164 -11.45 1.41 11.36
C ASN A 164 -10.23 0.70 11.94
N VAL A 165 -10.30 -0.63 12.01
CA VAL A 165 -9.25 -1.48 12.57
C VAL A 165 -8.90 -2.57 11.57
N ARG A 166 -7.62 -2.86 11.47
CA ARG A 166 -7.05 -3.89 10.63
C ARG A 166 -6.88 -5.19 11.42
N LEU A 167 -7.21 -6.31 10.79
CA LEU A 167 -6.75 -7.62 11.26
C LEU A 167 -5.51 -7.99 10.45
N ASN A 168 -4.33 -7.83 11.06
CA ASN A 168 -3.05 -8.17 10.46
C ASN A 168 -2.63 -9.59 10.84
N MET A 169 -2.60 -10.48 9.85
CA MET A 169 -2.29 -11.89 10.07
C MET A 169 -0.81 -12.15 10.42
N GLU A 170 0.09 -11.23 10.05
CA GLU A 170 1.51 -11.28 10.38
C GLU A 170 1.76 -11.28 11.91
N LEU A 171 0.80 -10.77 12.70
CA LEU A 171 0.92 -10.64 14.15
C LEU A 171 0.54 -11.91 14.92
N PHE A 172 0.06 -12.96 14.25
CA PHE A 172 -0.61 -14.06 14.93
C PHE A 172 -0.15 -15.44 14.45
N GLU A 173 0.25 -16.26 15.42
CA GLU A 173 0.15 -17.70 15.27
C GLU A 173 -1.32 -18.14 15.21
N MET A 174 -1.58 -19.30 14.61
CA MET A 174 -2.94 -19.83 14.41
C MET A 174 -3.74 -19.95 15.71
N SER A 175 -3.12 -20.43 16.78
CA SER A 175 -3.79 -20.60 18.07
C SER A 175 -4.28 -19.27 18.64
N THR A 176 -3.50 -18.21 18.45
CA THR A 176 -3.76 -16.85 18.93
C THR A 176 -4.79 -16.14 18.06
N MET A 177 -4.69 -16.30 16.73
CA MET A 177 -5.69 -15.82 15.76
C MET A 177 -7.08 -16.40 16.08
N LYS A 178 -7.15 -17.70 16.34
CA LYS A 178 -8.39 -18.39 16.69
C LYS A 178 -9.03 -17.82 17.95
N LYS A 179 -8.24 -17.66 19.02
CA LYS A 179 -8.72 -17.04 20.27
C LYS A 179 -9.27 -15.63 20.04
N LEU A 180 -8.59 -14.83 19.22
CA LEU A 180 -9.03 -13.46 18.90
C LEU A 180 -10.35 -13.46 18.11
N LEU A 181 -10.45 -14.25 17.05
CA LEU A 181 -11.66 -14.34 16.23
C LEU A 181 -12.84 -14.89 17.03
N GLU A 182 -12.63 -15.91 17.86
CA GLU A 182 -13.65 -16.42 18.78
C GLU A 182 -14.10 -15.35 19.79
N TYR A 183 -13.17 -14.61 20.38
CA TYR A 183 -13.47 -13.52 21.31
C TYR A 183 -14.34 -12.44 20.64
N LEU A 184 -13.93 -11.98 19.44
CA LEU A 184 -14.65 -10.97 18.68
C LEU A 184 -16.02 -11.49 18.23
N HIS A 185 -16.10 -12.75 17.82
CA HIS A 185 -17.34 -13.37 17.39
C HIS A 185 -18.35 -13.48 18.55
N ARG A 186 -17.94 -14.04 19.69
CA ARG A 186 -18.81 -14.19 20.89
C ARG A 186 -19.34 -12.86 21.41
N ARG A 187 -18.59 -11.76 21.20
CA ARG A 187 -18.98 -10.40 21.62
C ARG A 187 -19.71 -9.61 20.53
N ASN A 188 -19.97 -10.21 19.37
CA ASN A 188 -20.53 -9.56 18.18
C ASN A 188 -19.74 -8.30 17.76
N LYS A 189 -18.42 -8.42 17.72
CA LYS A 189 -17.46 -7.33 17.41
C LYS A 189 -16.67 -7.53 16.13
N LEU A 190 -17.00 -8.50 15.28
CA LEU A 190 -16.29 -8.69 13.99
C LEU A 190 -16.46 -7.50 13.04
N ASN A 191 -17.54 -6.73 13.17
CA ASN A 191 -17.78 -5.53 12.35
C ASN A 191 -16.85 -4.35 12.65
N ILE A 192 -15.98 -4.43 13.65
CA ILE A 192 -14.93 -3.41 13.86
C ILE A 192 -13.80 -3.52 12.82
N ILE A 193 -13.70 -4.67 12.15
CA ILE A 193 -12.64 -4.94 11.17
C ILE A 193 -13.04 -4.32 9.84
N SER A 194 -12.27 -3.32 9.40
CA SER A 194 -12.44 -2.65 8.11
C SER A 194 -11.40 -3.08 7.08
N GLU A 195 -10.26 -3.59 7.56
CA GLU A 195 -9.13 -4.01 6.73
C GLU A 195 -8.60 -5.39 7.14
N LEU A 196 -8.23 -6.20 6.15
CA LEU A 196 -7.50 -7.46 6.36
C LEU A 196 -6.13 -7.36 5.71
N LYS A 197 -5.09 -7.77 6.42
CA LYS A 197 -3.74 -7.92 5.87
C LYS A 197 -3.33 -9.39 5.91
N PHE A 198 -3.17 -9.97 4.74
CA PHE A 198 -2.63 -11.31 4.53
C PHE A 198 -1.11 -11.22 4.38
N TYR A 199 -0.40 -12.13 5.05
CA TYR A 199 1.06 -12.19 5.05
C TYR A 199 1.50 -13.62 4.76
N ASP A 200 2.21 -13.80 3.66
CA ASP A 200 2.88 -15.05 3.32
C ASP A 200 4.25 -15.13 4.05
N PRO A 201 4.45 -16.08 4.97
CA PRO A 201 5.70 -16.19 5.72
C PRO A 201 6.90 -16.60 4.85
N ASP A 202 6.67 -17.21 3.69
CA ASP A 202 7.72 -17.72 2.81
C ASP A 202 8.39 -16.61 1.96
N ILE A 203 7.92 -15.37 2.08
CA ILE A 203 8.43 -14.21 1.31
C ILE A 203 9.93 -13.97 1.58
N ASP A 204 10.36 -14.09 2.83
CA ASP A 204 11.73 -13.75 3.22
C ASP A 204 12.74 -14.80 2.74
N GLU A 205 12.32 -16.06 2.60
CA GLU A 205 13.19 -17.16 2.15
C GLU A 205 13.53 -17.07 0.65
N CYS A 206 12.60 -16.62 -0.18
CA CYS A 206 12.81 -16.55 -1.64
C CYS A 206 13.81 -15.46 -2.06
N SER A 207 14.08 -14.47 -1.21
CA SER A 207 14.93 -13.31 -1.55
C SER A 207 16.44 -13.58 -1.41
N ASN A 208 16.85 -14.64 -0.71
CA ASN A 208 18.25 -14.89 -0.35
C ASN A 208 19.04 -15.72 -1.37
N GLU A 209 18.40 -16.32 -2.38
CA GLU A 209 19.07 -17.20 -3.35
C GLU A 209 19.77 -16.47 -4.53
N THR A 210 19.76 -15.13 -4.59
CA THR A 210 20.22 -14.38 -5.79
C THR A 210 21.55 -13.62 -5.67
N LYS A 211 22.53 -14.12 -4.89
CA LYS A 211 23.86 -13.47 -4.74
C LYS A 211 25.06 -14.15 -5.42
N HIS A 212 24.85 -15.01 -6.41
CA HIS A 212 25.96 -15.43 -7.30
C HIS A 212 25.70 -15.09 -8.76
N GLU A 213 26.54 -14.18 -9.26
CA GLU A 213 26.57 -13.63 -10.61
C GLU A 213 26.91 -14.66 -11.71
N ASP A 214 26.54 -14.26 -12.93
CA ASP A 214 27.11 -14.65 -14.23
C ASP A 214 26.79 -16.03 -14.83
N THR A 215 25.63 -16.11 -15.50
CA THR A 215 25.54 -16.62 -16.89
C THR A 215 24.20 -16.26 -17.54
N ARG A 216 24.26 -15.47 -18.62
CA ARG A 216 23.13 -14.71 -19.20
C ARG A 216 22.14 -15.55 -20.06
N VAL A 217 20.89 -15.10 -20.01
CA VAL A 217 19.72 -15.37 -20.89
C VAL A 217 19.05 -16.76 -20.84
N ASN A 218 19.78 -17.88 -20.79
CA ASN A 218 19.12 -19.21 -20.74
C ASN A 218 18.71 -19.64 -19.33
N LYS A 219 19.43 -19.19 -18.29
CA LYS A 219 19.05 -19.47 -16.89
C LYS A 219 17.77 -18.77 -16.47
N GLN A 220 17.43 -17.60 -17.02
CA GLN A 220 16.25 -16.84 -16.57
C GLN A 220 14.93 -17.52 -16.95
N LYS A 221 14.85 -18.12 -18.15
CA LYS A 221 13.70 -18.98 -18.53
C LYS A 221 13.65 -20.28 -17.73
N ILE A 222 14.81 -20.86 -17.40
CA ILE A 222 14.89 -22.08 -16.57
C ILE A 222 14.48 -21.77 -15.13
N LEU A 223 14.92 -20.63 -14.58
CA LEU A 223 14.56 -20.14 -13.25
C LEU A 223 13.08 -19.75 -13.20
N GLU A 224 12.56 -19.04 -14.21
CA GLU A 224 11.13 -18.75 -14.35
C GLU A 224 10.32 -20.05 -14.44
N ASN A 225 10.79 -21.06 -15.17
CA ASN A 225 10.11 -22.36 -15.24
C ASN A 225 10.23 -23.17 -13.94
N PHE A 226 11.34 -23.05 -13.21
CA PHE A 226 11.54 -23.71 -11.93
C PHE A 226 10.71 -23.05 -10.82
N HIS A 227 10.71 -21.72 -10.72
CA HIS A 227 9.80 -20.96 -9.87
C HIS A 227 8.35 -21.25 -10.27
N LYS A 228 8.01 -21.25 -11.56
CA LYS A 228 6.67 -21.64 -12.02
C LYS A 228 6.31 -23.08 -11.63
N LYS A 229 7.26 -24.00 -11.57
CA LYS A 229 7.00 -25.38 -11.15
C LYS A 229 6.84 -25.48 -9.63
N LYS A 230 7.75 -24.88 -8.85
CA LYS A 230 7.72 -24.82 -7.37
C LYS A 230 6.45 -24.13 -6.86
N LEU A 231 6.09 -22.98 -7.45
CA LEU A 231 4.86 -22.27 -7.12
C LEU A 231 3.63 -23.10 -7.53
N ARG A 232 3.63 -23.77 -8.71
CA ARG A 232 2.52 -24.65 -9.16
C ARG A 232 2.29 -25.83 -8.25
N ASP A 233 3.36 -26.43 -7.75
CA ASP A 233 3.30 -27.52 -6.79
C ASP A 233 2.82 -27.01 -5.40
N SER A 234 3.18 -25.77 -5.02
CA SER A 234 2.70 -25.11 -3.79
C SER A 234 1.26 -24.54 -3.86
N PHE A 235 0.73 -24.28 -5.07
CA PHE A 235 -0.60 -23.73 -5.29
C PHE A 235 -1.73 -24.72 -4.94
N TYR A 236 -1.41 -26.01 -4.91
CA TYR A 236 -2.36 -27.06 -4.53
C TYR A 236 -2.32 -27.39 -3.05
N ASP A 237 -1.39 -26.82 -2.28
CA ASP A 237 -1.20 -27.12 -0.87
C ASP A 237 -1.26 -25.84 -0.02
N ILE A 238 -2.42 -25.20 -0.04
CA ILE A 238 -2.74 -24.11 0.89
C ILE A 238 -3.43 -24.76 2.08
N SER A 239 -2.66 -25.52 2.83
CA SER A 239 -2.99 -25.84 4.21
C SER A 239 -2.59 -24.70 5.15
N ASP A 240 -2.64 -23.44 4.68
CA ASP A 240 -2.51 -22.31 5.62
C ASP A 240 -3.81 -22.19 6.41
N THR A 241 -3.79 -22.90 7.52
CA THR A 241 -4.80 -22.94 8.56
C THR A 241 -5.28 -21.56 9.01
N ASN A 242 -4.46 -20.50 8.89
CA ASN A 242 -4.87 -19.15 9.20
C ASN A 242 -5.85 -18.56 8.17
N ILE A 243 -5.62 -18.82 6.88
CA ILE A 243 -6.49 -18.35 5.79
C ILE A 243 -7.84 -19.04 5.87
N GLU A 244 -7.85 -20.36 6.10
CA GLU A 244 -9.08 -21.14 6.28
C GLU A 244 -9.88 -20.62 7.47
N LEU A 245 -9.22 -20.46 8.62
CA LEU A 245 -9.81 -19.94 9.84
C LEU A 245 -10.42 -18.55 9.64
N VAL A 246 -9.68 -17.61 9.04
CA VAL A 246 -10.22 -16.27 8.75
C VAL A 246 -11.40 -16.37 7.80
N GLY A 247 -11.32 -17.25 6.80
CA GLY A 247 -12.38 -17.54 5.83
C GLY A 247 -13.73 -17.85 6.45
N GLU A 248 -13.76 -18.61 7.55
CA GLU A 248 -14.98 -18.93 8.30
C GLU A 248 -15.70 -17.68 8.84
N TYR A 249 -14.97 -16.60 9.13
CA TYR A 249 -15.50 -15.37 9.73
C TYR A 249 -15.70 -14.22 8.74
N LEU A 250 -15.15 -14.28 7.51
CA LEU A 250 -15.18 -13.16 6.55
C LEU A 250 -16.58 -12.65 6.21
N ASN A 251 -17.56 -13.55 6.09
CA ASN A 251 -18.94 -13.16 5.82
C ASN A 251 -19.57 -12.34 6.96
N ARG A 252 -19.06 -12.49 8.19
CA ARG A 252 -19.53 -11.78 9.37
C ARG A 252 -18.82 -10.44 9.59
N MET A 253 -17.77 -10.13 8.83
CA MET A 253 -17.06 -8.85 8.86
C MET A 253 -17.74 -7.87 7.89
N LEU A 254 -18.91 -7.35 8.25
CA LEU A 254 -19.76 -6.59 7.31
C LEU A 254 -19.14 -5.27 6.83
N ARG A 255 -18.23 -4.68 7.61
CA ARG A 255 -17.56 -3.39 7.32
C ARG A 255 -16.20 -3.55 6.61
N LEU A 256 -15.83 -4.77 6.23
CA LEU A 256 -14.61 -5.03 5.48
C LEU A 256 -14.66 -4.33 4.11
N THR A 257 -13.75 -3.38 3.92
CA THR A 257 -13.66 -2.56 2.70
C THR A 257 -12.27 -2.60 2.08
N ASN A 258 -11.23 -2.90 2.86
CA ASN A 258 -9.85 -2.93 2.43
C ASN A 258 -9.26 -4.35 2.57
N ILE A 259 -8.52 -4.79 1.56
CA ILE A 259 -7.72 -6.01 1.64
C ILE A 259 -6.29 -5.67 1.21
N ASN A 260 -5.34 -5.98 2.07
CA ASN A 260 -3.90 -5.94 1.80
C ASN A 260 -3.39 -7.37 1.69
N ILE A 261 -2.68 -7.69 0.61
CA ILE A 261 -2.09 -9.00 0.36
C ILE A 261 -0.60 -8.81 0.14
N GLN A 262 0.18 -9.48 0.98
CA GLN A 262 1.62 -9.56 0.87
C GLN A 262 2.02 -10.97 0.42
N GLY A 263 2.85 -11.05 -0.62
CA GLY A 263 3.37 -12.32 -1.14
C GLY A 263 2.63 -12.86 -2.37
N GLU A 264 3.40 -13.49 -3.26
CA GLU A 264 2.97 -13.86 -4.61
C GLU A 264 1.92 -14.97 -4.61
N LYS A 265 2.15 -16.00 -3.78
CA LYS A 265 1.24 -17.12 -3.61
C LYS A 265 -0.15 -16.61 -3.26
N TYR A 266 -0.25 -15.71 -2.29
CA TYR A 266 -1.54 -15.20 -1.82
C TYR A 266 -2.19 -14.24 -2.81
N VAL A 267 -1.44 -13.48 -3.61
CA VAL A 267 -2.01 -12.67 -4.69
C VAL A 267 -2.72 -13.56 -5.72
N GLU A 268 -2.07 -14.63 -6.17
CA GLU A 268 -2.64 -15.52 -7.18
C GLU A 268 -3.90 -16.26 -6.65
N ILE A 269 -3.88 -16.69 -5.38
CA ILE A 269 -4.99 -17.41 -4.75
C ILE A 269 -6.16 -16.49 -4.41
N LEU A 270 -5.89 -15.45 -3.62
CA LEU A 270 -6.90 -14.59 -3.00
C LEU A 270 -7.36 -13.50 -3.96
N ALA A 271 -6.42 -12.87 -4.68
CA ALA A 271 -6.69 -11.71 -5.54
C ALA A 271 -7.10 -12.09 -6.97
N ASN A 272 -6.38 -13.01 -7.63
CA ASN A 272 -6.70 -13.45 -9.00
C ASN A 272 -7.77 -14.55 -9.01
N GLY A 273 -7.92 -15.29 -7.91
CA GLY A 273 -8.95 -16.32 -7.77
C GLY A 273 -8.61 -17.64 -8.47
N ASP A 274 -7.33 -17.89 -8.75
CA ASP A 274 -6.86 -19.08 -9.47
C ASP A 274 -6.68 -20.32 -8.55
N GLY A 275 -7.01 -20.19 -7.24
CA GLY A 275 -6.96 -21.28 -6.26
C GLY A 275 -8.28 -22.04 -6.10
N LYS A 276 -8.20 -23.37 -5.87
CA LYS A 276 -9.37 -24.23 -5.57
C LYS A 276 -10.09 -23.86 -4.28
N ILE A 277 -9.37 -23.30 -3.31
CA ILE A 277 -9.88 -22.83 -2.02
C ILE A 277 -9.61 -21.32 -1.95
N ASN A 278 -10.61 -20.51 -2.25
CA ASN A 278 -10.53 -19.06 -2.04
C ASN A 278 -11.61 -18.65 -1.01
N PRO A 279 -11.23 -18.25 0.21
CA PRO A 279 -12.18 -17.83 1.23
C PRO A 279 -12.91 -16.52 0.85
N ILE A 280 -12.33 -15.73 -0.05
CA ILE A 280 -12.90 -14.48 -0.55
C ILE A 280 -13.92 -14.77 -1.66
N ASN A 281 -15.12 -15.10 -1.21
CA ASN A 281 -16.29 -15.29 -2.08
C ASN A 281 -16.78 -13.97 -2.72
N HIS A 282 -17.74 -14.09 -3.64
CA HIS A 282 -18.31 -12.95 -4.37
C HIS A 282 -18.93 -11.87 -3.46
N THR A 283 -19.54 -12.24 -2.33
CA THR A 283 -20.13 -11.30 -1.37
C THR A 283 -19.08 -10.42 -0.73
N ILE A 284 -17.90 -10.96 -0.45
CA ILE A 284 -16.76 -10.21 0.09
C ILE A 284 -16.18 -9.31 -1.01
N ARG A 285 -15.96 -9.84 -2.23
CA ARG A 285 -15.45 -9.07 -3.38
C ARG A 285 -16.32 -7.86 -3.74
N ASN A 286 -17.63 -7.94 -3.53
CA ASN A 286 -18.57 -6.84 -3.74
C ASN A 286 -18.56 -5.78 -2.63
N ARG A 287 -17.96 -6.06 -1.46
CA ARG A 287 -17.82 -5.10 -0.35
C ARG A 287 -16.49 -4.37 -0.37
N VAL A 288 -15.44 -5.04 -0.85
CA VAL A 288 -14.09 -4.48 -0.92
C VAL A 288 -14.02 -3.38 -1.97
N ASN A 289 -13.59 -2.20 -1.53
CA ASN A 289 -13.39 -1.01 -2.36
C ASN A 289 -11.90 -0.75 -2.64
N THR A 290 -11.00 -1.31 -1.83
CA THR A 290 -9.56 -1.05 -1.91
C THR A 290 -8.79 -2.36 -1.82
N LEU A 291 -7.92 -2.59 -2.80
CA LEU A 291 -7.00 -3.71 -2.84
C LEU A 291 -5.57 -3.17 -2.82
N ILE A 292 -4.77 -3.67 -1.88
CA ILE A 292 -3.36 -3.32 -1.73
C ILE A 292 -2.56 -4.61 -1.95
N ILE A 293 -1.59 -4.56 -2.86
CA ILE A 293 -0.70 -5.67 -3.19
C ILE A 293 0.72 -5.21 -2.91
N GLU A 294 1.42 -5.92 -2.02
CA GLU A 294 2.75 -5.51 -1.55
C GLU A 294 3.77 -6.64 -1.58
N LYS A 295 5.05 -6.26 -1.78
CA LYS A 295 6.23 -7.14 -1.67
C LYS A 295 6.09 -8.41 -2.53
N ILE A 296 6.06 -8.22 -3.84
CA ILE A 296 6.04 -9.32 -4.81
C ILE A 296 7.11 -9.10 -5.88
N GLU A 297 7.68 -10.17 -6.44
CA GLU A 297 8.60 -10.05 -7.57
C GLU A 297 7.83 -9.77 -8.87
N LYS A 298 6.75 -10.49 -9.16
CA LYS A 298 5.91 -10.25 -10.34
C LYS A 298 4.42 -10.39 -10.03
N LEU A 299 3.59 -9.54 -10.63
CA LEU A 299 2.12 -9.55 -10.46
C LEU A 299 1.42 -10.77 -11.07
N SER A 300 2.05 -11.41 -12.06
CA SER A 300 1.50 -12.55 -12.81
C SER A 300 2.62 -13.49 -13.26
N TYR A 301 2.61 -14.74 -12.78
CA TYR A 301 3.50 -15.78 -13.32
C TYR A 301 2.81 -16.66 -14.38
N TYR A 302 1.50 -16.89 -14.23
CA TYR A 302 0.77 -17.93 -14.98
C TYR A 302 -0.36 -17.37 -15.83
N THR A 303 -1.14 -16.45 -15.27
CA THR A 303 -2.33 -15.87 -15.89
C THR A 303 -2.14 -14.37 -16.07
N LYS A 304 -2.98 -13.73 -16.89
CA LYS A 304 -3.06 -12.27 -16.89
C LYS A 304 -3.70 -11.86 -15.56
N SER A 305 -3.06 -10.97 -14.78
CA SER A 305 -3.61 -10.44 -13.52
C SER A 305 -4.89 -9.68 -13.80
N SER A 306 -6.03 -10.37 -13.69
CA SER A 306 -7.34 -9.84 -14.01
C SER A 306 -8.16 -9.65 -12.75
N TYR A 307 -8.40 -8.40 -12.40
CA TYR A 307 -9.20 -8.01 -11.25
C TYR A 307 -10.65 -7.67 -11.62
N GLU A 308 -11.12 -8.04 -12.82
CA GLU A 308 -12.48 -7.71 -13.29
C GLU A 308 -13.60 -8.27 -12.38
N HIS A 309 -13.32 -9.34 -11.64
CA HIS A 309 -14.27 -9.92 -10.69
C HIS A 309 -14.42 -9.12 -9.40
N TRP A 310 -13.54 -8.14 -9.12
CA TRP A 310 -13.67 -7.21 -8.01
C TRP A 310 -14.58 -6.03 -8.38
N ARG A 311 -15.88 -6.30 -8.53
CA ARG A 311 -16.84 -5.35 -9.13
C ARG A 311 -16.96 -4.02 -8.40
N SER A 312 -16.68 -3.98 -7.10
CA SER A 312 -16.80 -2.76 -6.27
C SER A 312 -15.46 -2.05 -6.02
N LEU A 313 -14.37 -2.56 -6.60
CA LEU A 313 -13.03 -2.01 -6.40
C LEU A 313 -12.91 -0.60 -6.99
N LYS A 314 -12.62 0.37 -6.14
CA LYS A 314 -12.39 1.78 -6.50
C LYS A 314 -10.90 2.12 -6.58
N SER A 315 -10.08 1.48 -5.75
CA SER A 315 -8.67 1.82 -5.60
C SER A 315 -7.79 0.57 -5.62
N LEU A 316 -6.76 0.57 -6.47
CA LEU A 316 -5.73 -0.47 -6.52
C LEU A 316 -4.37 0.13 -6.18
N TYR A 317 -3.71 -0.42 -5.16
CA TYR A 317 -2.38 -0.03 -4.72
C TYR A 317 -1.40 -1.17 -5.01
N LEU A 318 -0.34 -0.85 -5.74
CA LEU A 318 0.72 -1.77 -6.16
C LEU A 318 2.04 -1.26 -5.60
N HIS A 319 2.51 -1.86 -4.50
CA HIS A 319 3.68 -1.38 -3.76
C HIS A 319 4.81 -2.41 -3.72
N ASN A 320 6.06 -1.95 -3.81
CA ASN A 320 7.25 -2.80 -3.66
C ASN A 320 7.23 -4.01 -4.62
N ILE A 321 6.94 -3.77 -5.90
CA ILE A 321 6.90 -4.82 -6.93
C ILE A 321 8.18 -4.75 -7.77
N ARG A 322 8.87 -5.88 -7.94
CA ARG A 322 10.11 -5.92 -8.73
C ARG A 322 9.85 -5.70 -10.22
N TYR A 323 8.90 -6.44 -10.79
CA TYR A 323 8.55 -6.41 -12.21
C TYR A 323 7.04 -6.20 -12.37
N LEU A 324 6.66 -5.05 -12.92
CA LEU A 324 5.26 -4.71 -13.20
C LEU A 324 5.04 -4.52 -14.69
N ASP A 325 4.21 -5.36 -15.30
CA ASP A 325 3.74 -5.16 -16.68
C ASP A 325 2.26 -4.76 -16.71
N LEU A 326 1.99 -3.48 -17.01
CA LEU A 326 0.63 -2.98 -17.11
C LEU A 326 -0.15 -3.58 -18.29
N ASN A 327 0.50 -4.24 -19.25
CA ASN A 327 -0.18 -4.95 -20.34
C ASN A 327 -0.85 -6.25 -19.88
N GLU A 328 -0.34 -6.85 -18.80
CA GLU A 328 -0.90 -8.05 -18.18
C GLU A 328 -1.99 -7.71 -17.14
N LEU A 329 -2.04 -6.45 -16.68
CA LEU A 329 -3.01 -5.96 -15.71
C LEU A 329 -4.36 -5.61 -16.36
N THR A 330 -5.43 -6.19 -15.82
CA THR A 330 -6.81 -5.80 -16.14
C THR A 330 -7.54 -5.37 -14.87
N VAL A 331 -8.13 -4.17 -14.89
CA VAL A 331 -8.87 -3.58 -13.76
C VAL A 331 -10.37 -3.48 -14.05
N PRO A 332 -11.23 -3.56 -13.01
CA PRO A 332 -12.68 -3.41 -13.16
C PRO A 332 -13.06 -1.96 -13.51
N LYS A 333 -14.24 -1.78 -14.11
CA LYS A 333 -14.75 -0.47 -14.56
C LYS A 333 -15.04 0.53 -13.44
N THR A 334 -15.05 0.07 -12.20
CA THR A 334 -15.27 0.89 -11.00
C THR A 334 -13.97 1.42 -10.42
N CYS A 335 -12.81 0.92 -10.88
CA CYS A 335 -11.51 1.33 -10.40
C CYS A 335 -11.18 2.73 -10.94
N GLU A 336 -11.10 3.70 -10.03
CA GLU A 336 -10.83 5.11 -10.32
C GLU A 336 -9.38 5.51 -9.98
N LEU A 337 -8.74 4.82 -9.02
CA LEU A 337 -7.39 5.12 -8.55
C LEU A 337 -6.45 3.94 -8.77
N LEU A 338 -5.34 4.19 -9.45
CA LEU A 338 -4.20 3.29 -9.55
C LEU A 338 -2.97 3.93 -8.90
N ASN A 339 -2.55 3.39 -7.76
CA ASN A 339 -1.37 3.85 -7.04
C ASN A 339 -0.23 2.85 -7.24
N ILE A 340 0.92 3.31 -7.70
CA ILE A 340 2.07 2.47 -8.01
C ILE A 340 3.28 3.06 -7.29
N ARG A 341 3.85 2.31 -6.33
CA ARG A 341 4.96 2.78 -5.50
C ARG A 341 6.11 1.78 -5.45
N ASN A 342 7.34 2.29 -5.43
CA ASN A 342 8.56 1.50 -5.22
C ASN A 342 8.67 0.33 -6.20
N ILE A 343 8.68 0.62 -7.50
CA ILE A 343 8.77 -0.39 -8.56
C ILE A 343 10.19 -0.45 -9.11
N GLU A 344 10.80 -1.63 -9.23
CA GLU A 344 12.14 -1.71 -9.82
C GLU A 344 12.08 -1.56 -11.34
N ASN A 345 11.21 -2.33 -11.99
CA ASN A 345 11.11 -2.37 -13.45
C ASN A 345 9.65 -2.36 -13.89
N MET A 346 9.26 -1.34 -14.65
CA MET A 346 7.89 -1.15 -15.11
C MET A 346 7.78 -1.22 -16.64
N THR A 347 6.79 -1.93 -17.15
CA THR A 347 6.36 -1.85 -18.55
C THR A 347 5.06 -1.07 -18.60
N TRP A 348 5.07 0.08 -19.29
CA TRP A 348 3.85 0.87 -19.54
C TRP A 348 2.93 0.18 -20.55
N TRP A 349 1.65 0.57 -20.56
CA TRP A 349 0.69 0.09 -21.56
C TRP A 349 1.21 0.29 -22.98
N ASN A 350 1.24 -0.81 -23.72
CA ASN A 350 1.54 -0.85 -25.13
C ASN A 350 0.27 -0.54 -25.91
N LEU A 351 0.24 0.63 -26.55
CA LEU A 351 -0.85 1.00 -27.45
C LEU A 351 -0.76 0.27 -28.80
N GLY A 352 0.26 -0.57 -29.03
CA GLY A 352 0.45 -1.24 -30.32
C GLY A 352 0.72 -0.26 -31.46
N LEU A 353 1.23 0.92 -31.11
CA LEU A 353 1.67 1.95 -32.03
C LEU A 353 3.19 1.83 -32.09
N ASP A 354 3.72 1.77 -33.30
CA ASP A 354 5.14 2.00 -33.46
C ASP A 354 5.37 3.50 -33.23
N ILE A 355 6.04 3.81 -32.12
CA ILE A 355 6.40 5.18 -31.76
C ILE A 355 7.22 5.80 -32.89
N SER A 356 7.95 4.99 -33.67
CA SER A 356 8.66 5.43 -34.86
C SER A 356 7.74 6.04 -35.91
N THR A 357 6.49 5.54 -36.06
CA THR A 357 5.48 6.09 -36.98
C THR A 357 4.82 7.35 -36.43
N LEU A 358 4.71 7.48 -35.10
CA LEU A 358 4.34 8.74 -34.47
C LEU A 358 5.47 9.77 -34.67
N THR A 359 6.72 9.43 -34.36
CA THR A 359 7.86 10.35 -34.43
C THR A 359 8.24 10.73 -35.87
N SER A 360 8.11 9.84 -36.85
CA SER A 360 8.33 10.18 -38.26
C SER A 360 7.21 11.04 -38.85
N ALA A 361 5.96 10.89 -38.39
CA ALA A 361 4.90 11.89 -38.64
C ALA A 361 5.15 13.21 -37.89
N MET A 362 5.92 13.20 -36.80
CA MET A 362 6.24 14.36 -35.95
C MET A 362 7.43 15.19 -36.46
N TRP A 363 8.32 14.68 -37.32
CA TRP A 363 9.43 15.50 -37.87
C TRP A 363 8.96 16.66 -38.77
N ASN A 364 7.71 16.60 -39.26
CA ASN A 364 7.07 17.71 -39.97
C ASN A 364 6.39 18.73 -39.04
N ILE A 365 6.34 18.48 -37.72
CA ILE A 365 6.04 19.49 -36.71
C ILE A 365 7.37 20.09 -36.28
N LYS A 366 8.01 20.84 -37.21
CA LYS A 366 9.01 21.85 -36.83
C LYS A 366 8.41 22.63 -35.67
N CYS A 367 9.19 22.77 -34.60
CA CYS A 367 8.93 23.68 -33.49
C CYS A 367 8.10 24.88 -33.98
N CYS A 368 6.79 24.87 -33.69
CA CYS A 368 5.99 26.08 -33.79
C CYS A 368 6.50 26.96 -32.66
N THR A 369 7.57 27.69 -32.94
CA THR A 369 8.22 28.70 -32.09
C THR A 369 7.30 29.88 -31.77
N ASN A 370 6.05 29.89 -32.25
CA ASN A 370 5.09 30.96 -32.03
C ASN A 370 3.83 30.53 -31.26
N PHE A 371 3.86 29.41 -30.54
CA PHE A 371 3.02 29.29 -29.38
C PHE A 371 3.90 29.48 -28.16
N ASN A 372 3.61 30.52 -27.39
CA ASN A 372 3.86 30.49 -25.95
C ASN A 372 3.46 29.08 -25.55
N PRO A 373 4.40 28.21 -25.09
CA PRO A 373 3.94 27.06 -24.35
C PRO A 373 2.94 27.70 -23.39
N ILE A 374 1.72 27.19 -23.33
CA ILE A 374 1.12 27.15 -22.01
C ILE A 374 2.14 26.26 -21.29
N ARG A 375 3.22 26.90 -20.82
CA ARG A 375 3.93 26.61 -19.61
C ARG A 375 2.73 26.55 -18.70
N ILE A 376 2.18 25.34 -18.59
CA ILE A 376 1.80 24.83 -17.31
C ILE A 376 3.15 24.85 -16.58
N LYS A 377 3.53 26.06 -16.16
CA LYS A 377 4.40 26.40 -15.06
C LYS A 377 3.64 26.01 -13.79
N ASN A 378 2.96 24.85 -13.81
CA ASN A 378 3.05 24.01 -12.66
C ASN A 378 4.40 23.33 -12.87
N GLU A 379 5.45 24.09 -12.56
CA GLU A 379 6.63 23.49 -11.98
C GLU A 379 6.06 22.41 -11.05
N CYS A 380 6.23 21.14 -11.43
CA CYS A 380 6.32 20.12 -10.42
C CYS A 380 7.55 20.56 -9.63
N LYS A 381 7.36 21.43 -8.62
CA LYS A 381 8.44 22.02 -7.82
C LYS A 381 9.32 20.94 -7.21
N THR A 382 8.84 19.70 -7.20
CA THR A 382 9.47 18.49 -6.69
C THR A 382 10.31 17.71 -7.71
N CYS A 383 10.23 17.92 -9.03
CA CYS A 383 11.14 17.24 -9.95
C CYS A 383 11.45 18.06 -11.22
N GLY A 384 12.56 18.80 -11.24
CA GLY A 384 13.14 19.42 -12.44
C GLY A 384 13.70 18.41 -13.46
N HIS A 385 13.13 17.20 -13.53
CA HIS A 385 13.78 15.99 -14.03
C HIS A 385 13.04 15.29 -15.18
N MET A 386 11.88 15.78 -15.64
CA MET A 386 11.12 15.15 -16.74
C MET A 386 10.92 16.10 -17.92
N LYS A 387 11.04 15.55 -19.14
CA LYS A 387 10.64 16.23 -20.38
C LYS A 387 9.19 15.90 -20.71
N PHE A 388 8.32 16.89 -20.55
CA PHE A 388 6.92 16.79 -20.97
C PHE A 388 6.80 17.20 -22.44
N ASN A 389 6.52 16.22 -23.31
CA ASN A 389 6.27 16.46 -24.72
C ASN A 389 4.76 16.40 -24.98
N ILE A 390 4.10 17.55 -25.05
CA ILE A 390 2.69 17.61 -25.40
C ILE A 390 2.56 17.42 -26.91
N LEU A 391 2.01 16.28 -27.37
CA LEU A 391 1.65 16.11 -28.78
C LEU A 391 0.41 16.94 -29.07
N PHE A 392 0.63 18.11 -29.66
CA PHE A 392 -0.45 18.82 -30.30
C PHE A 392 -0.62 18.28 -31.72
N PHE A 393 -1.65 17.46 -31.92
CA PHE A 393 -2.24 17.31 -33.25
C PHE A 393 -2.94 18.63 -33.59
N ARG A 394 -2.17 19.61 -34.07
CA ARG A 394 -2.75 20.85 -34.58
C ARG A 394 -3.44 20.49 -35.89
N GLN A 395 -4.76 20.53 -35.89
CA GLN A 395 -5.50 20.63 -37.14
C GLN A 395 -5.07 21.95 -37.76
N ASN A 396 -4.23 21.91 -38.78
CA ASN A 396 -4.32 22.93 -39.83
C ASN A 396 -5.61 22.60 -40.59
N GLU A 397 -6.74 22.97 -39.97
CA GLU A 397 -8.08 22.74 -40.51
C GLU A 397 -8.33 23.54 -41.79
N GLU A 398 -7.40 24.41 -42.19
CA GLU A 398 -7.61 25.31 -43.32
C GLU A 398 -6.87 24.95 -44.62
N LYS A 399 -5.95 23.96 -44.69
CA LYS A 399 -5.19 23.75 -45.95
C LYS A 399 -4.82 22.32 -46.39
N ASN A 400 -5.20 21.24 -45.70
CA ASN A 400 -4.79 19.89 -46.14
C ASN A 400 -5.95 19.00 -46.58
N THR A 401 -6.23 19.04 -47.89
CA THR A 401 -6.97 18.04 -48.67
C THR A 401 -6.17 16.76 -48.96
N SER A 402 -5.05 16.50 -48.26
CA SER A 402 -4.19 15.35 -48.52
C SER A 402 -4.66 14.09 -47.77
N LYS A 403 -4.50 12.92 -48.41
CA LYS A 403 -4.72 11.58 -47.81
C LYS A 403 -4.01 11.39 -46.45
N GLU A 404 -2.93 12.13 -46.20
CA GLU A 404 -2.16 12.10 -44.95
C GLU A 404 -2.93 12.69 -43.77
N ALA A 405 -3.72 13.76 -43.96
CA ALA A 405 -4.54 14.34 -42.90
C ALA A 405 -5.63 13.37 -42.42
N LEU A 406 -6.21 12.61 -43.37
CA LEU A 406 -7.19 11.56 -43.07
C LEU A 406 -6.53 10.36 -42.34
N GLN A 407 -5.32 9.96 -42.77
CA GLN A 407 -4.54 8.92 -42.08
C GLN A 407 -4.20 9.33 -40.64
N LEU A 408 -3.75 10.58 -40.40
CA LEU A 408 -3.47 11.10 -39.07
C LEU A 408 -4.72 11.16 -38.18
N LYS A 409 -5.88 11.55 -38.74
CA LYS A 409 -7.16 11.53 -38.01
C LYS A 409 -7.56 10.11 -37.59
N ASN A 410 -7.35 9.13 -38.47
CA ASN A 410 -7.62 7.72 -38.19
C ASN A 410 -6.66 7.15 -37.12
N ILE A 411 -5.36 7.47 -37.21
CA ILE A 411 -4.37 7.10 -36.20
C ILE A 411 -4.77 7.71 -34.86
N ARG A 412 -5.09 9.00 -34.79
CA ARG A 412 -5.52 9.66 -33.55
C ARG A 412 -6.77 9.02 -32.95
N LYS A 413 -7.79 8.72 -33.77
CA LYS A 413 -9.01 8.04 -33.31
C LYS A 413 -8.68 6.66 -32.75
N LYS A 414 -7.82 5.89 -33.42
CA LYS A 414 -7.35 4.58 -32.95
C LYS A 414 -6.59 4.69 -31.62
N CYS A 415 -5.69 5.67 -31.50
CA CYS A 415 -4.94 5.93 -30.26
C CYS A 415 -5.85 6.28 -29.10
N LYS A 416 -6.81 7.20 -29.32
CA LYS A 416 -7.79 7.58 -28.29
C LYS A 416 -8.61 6.38 -27.83
N ASN A 417 -9.06 5.54 -28.77
CA ASN A 417 -9.80 4.33 -28.45
C ASN A 417 -8.97 3.34 -27.64
N GLN A 418 -7.70 3.10 -28.03
CA GLN A 418 -6.81 2.18 -27.31
C GLN A 418 -6.45 2.69 -25.91
N ILE A 419 -6.18 3.99 -25.77
CA ILE A 419 -5.95 4.61 -24.46
C ILE A 419 -7.20 4.46 -23.59
N HIS A 420 -8.38 4.75 -24.16
CA HIS A 420 -9.64 4.60 -23.43
C HIS A 420 -9.91 3.14 -23.06
N GLU A 421 -9.55 2.17 -23.91
CA GLU A 421 -9.70 0.75 -23.63
C GLU A 421 -8.76 0.23 -22.54
N LYS A 422 -7.54 0.79 -22.44
CA LYS A 422 -6.53 0.39 -21.44
C LYS A 422 -6.70 1.11 -20.10
N ILE A 423 -6.96 2.41 -20.14
CA ILE A 423 -7.13 3.25 -18.93
C ILE A 423 -8.58 3.16 -18.43
N ARG A 424 -9.55 2.79 -19.27
CA ARG A 424 -10.98 2.58 -18.97
C ARG A 424 -11.55 3.63 -18.02
N SER A 425 -11.67 3.28 -16.75
CA SER A 425 -12.28 4.03 -15.68
C SER A 425 -11.29 4.73 -14.75
N ILE A 426 -9.99 4.47 -14.92
CA ILE A 426 -8.95 5.02 -14.07
C ILE A 426 -8.92 6.53 -14.27
N ARG A 427 -9.25 7.26 -13.22
CA ARG A 427 -9.24 8.71 -13.19
C ARG A 427 -7.91 9.23 -12.72
N ILE A 428 -7.31 8.59 -11.71
CA ILE A 428 -6.09 9.04 -11.04
C ILE A 428 -5.03 7.95 -11.14
N ILE A 429 -3.82 8.34 -11.55
CA ILE A 429 -2.63 7.49 -11.55
C ILE A 429 -1.55 8.20 -10.74
N GLU A 430 -1.04 7.52 -9.73
CA GLU A 430 0.09 8.01 -8.94
C GLU A 430 1.28 7.09 -9.10
N LEU A 431 2.39 7.61 -9.59
CA LEU A 431 3.65 6.89 -9.71
C LEU A 431 4.67 7.48 -8.74
N VAL A 432 5.16 6.65 -7.82
CA VAL A 432 6.14 7.06 -6.80
C VAL A 432 7.31 6.09 -6.82
N ASN A 433 8.54 6.57 -6.94
CA ASN A 433 9.75 5.76 -6.84
C ASN A 433 9.76 4.56 -7.81
N VAL A 434 9.61 4.83 -9.11
CA VAL A 434 9.76 3.81 -10.16
C VAL A 434 11.20 3.87 -10.64
N ARG A 435 12.02 2.82 -10.51
CA ARG A 435 13.46 2.88 -10.80
C ARG A 435 13.80 2.78 -12.29
N ALA A 436 13.07 1.98 -13.06
CA ALA A 436 13.34 1.78 -14.48
C ALA A 436 12.09 1.43 -15.29
N PHE A 437 12.11 1.74 -16.58
CA PHE A 437 11.07 1.37 -17.54
C PHE A 437 11.63 0.40 -18.60
N ARG A 438 10.99 -0.75 -18.79
CA ARG A 438 11.41 -1.77 -19.76
C ARG A 438 10.86 -1.45 -21.16
N LYS A 439 11.64 -0.74 -21.99
CA LYS A 439 11.59 -0.69 -23.48
C LYS A 439 12.66 0.26 -24.04
N LYS A 440 13.05 0.09 -25.31
CA LYS A 440 14.04 0.93 -26.03
C LYS A 440 13.70 2.44 -26.04
N LEU A 441 12.42 2.79 -25.85
CA LEU A 441 11.94 4.15 -25.63
C LEU A 441 10.90 4.12 -24.50
N PRO A 442 11.24 4.56 -23.27
CA PRO A 442 10.32 4.59 -22.15
C PRO A 442 9.37 5.79 -22.30
N CYS A 443 8.27 5.60 -23.02
CA CYS A 443 7.26 6.63 -23.18
C CYS A 443 5.99 6.32 -22.37
N ILE A 444 5.44 7.35 -21.71
CA ILE A 444 4.13 7.27 -21.05
C ILE A 444 3.13 8.02 -21.91
N VAL A 445 2.11 7.33 -22.39
CA VAL A 445 1.03 7.96 -23.18
C VAL A 445 -0.26 7.99 -22.37
N VAL A 446 -0.86 9.17 -22.20
CA VAL A 446 -2.08 9.38 -21.40
C VAL A 446 -3.06 10.37 -22.05
N PRO A 447 -4.35 10.38 -21.67
CA PRO A 447 -5.28 11.42 -22.09
C PRO A 447 -4.86 12.80 -21.61
N LYS A 448 -5.03 13.82 -22.46
CA LYS A 448 -4.74 15.23 -22.12
C LYS A 448 -5.34 15.68 -20.79
N ASN A 449 -6.59 15.26 -20.51
CA ASN A 449 -7.32 15.67 -19.31
C ASN A 449 -6.67 15.17 -18.01
N MET A 450 -5.93 14.05 -18.05
CA MET A 450 -5.26 13.54 -16.83
C MET A 450 -4.11 14.45 -16.39
N LEU A 451 -3.36 15.05 -17.33
CA LEU A 451 -2.33 16.02 -16.99
C LEU A 451 -2.93 17.37 -16.57
N LEU A 452 -3.89 17.89 -17.33
CA LEU A 452 -4.47 19.22 -17.07
C LEU A 452 -5.15 19.32 -15.70
N GLN A 453 -5.72 18.22 -15.21
CA GLN A 453 -6.47 18.18 -13.95
C GLN A 453 -5.65 17.62 -12.78
N ASN A 454 -4.32 17.52 -12.92
CA ASN A 454 -3.43 16.97 -11.89
C ASN A 454 -3.82 15.55 -11.42
N ARG A 455 -4.33 14.74 -12.35
CA ARG A 455 -4.76 13.37 -12.08
C ARG A 455 -3.67 12.32 -12.37
N LEU A 456 -2.62 12.70 -13.08
CA LEU A 456 -1.40 11.92 -13.20
C LEU A 456 -0.31 12.59 -12.35
N LYS A 457 0.14 11.91 -11.30
CA LYS A 457 1.14 12.41 -10.37
C LYS A 457 2.41 11.58 -10.45
N PHE A 458 3.55 12.27 -10.38
CA PHE A 458 4.86 11.65 -10.41
C PHE A 458 5.69 12.10 -9.21
N SER A 459 6.43 11.16 -8.62
CA SER A 459 7.42 11.44 -7.57
C SER A 459 8.58 10.47 -7.71
N ASN A 460 9.82 10.98 -7.78
CA ASN A 460 11.05 10.18 -7.91
C ASN A 460 11.03 9.14 -9.05
N ILE A 461 11.17 9.57 -10.30
CA ILE A 461 11.11 8.71 -11.49
C ILE A 461 12.30 9.05 -12.42
N PRO A 462 12.82 8.10 -13.22
CA PRO A 462 13.91 8.28 -14.17
C PRO A 462 13.76 9.50 -15.06
N LYS A 463 14.91 10.13 -15.33
CA LYS A 463 14.98 11.40 -16.06
C LYS A 463 14.68 11.27 -17.56
N ASP A 464 14.86 10.07 -18.11
CA ASP A 464 14.82 9.83 -19.55
C ASP A 464 13.44 9.45 -20.07
N ILE A 465 12.39 9.66 -19.26
CA ILE A 465 11.02 9.32 -19.63
C ILE A 465 10.37 10.49 -20.33
N GLU A 466 9.79 10.19 -21.48
CA GLU A 466 8.97 11.14 -22.24
C GLU A 466 7.48 10.87 -21.97
N VAL A 467 6.76 11.90 -21.57
CA VAL A 467 5.31 11.83 -21.37
C VAL A 467 4.60 12.49 -22.55
N TYR A 468 3.75 11.72 -23.23
CA TYR A 468 2.95 12.12 -24.37
C TYR A 468 1.46 12.17 -24.02
N THR A 469 0.72 13.10 -24.64
CA THR A 469 -0.74 13.20 -24.48
C THR A 469 -1.47 13.29 -25.81
N ILE A 470 -2.72 12.83 -25.87
CA ILE A 470 -3.54 12.72 -27.10
C ILE A 470 -4.91 13.43 -26.98
#